data_AF-A0A453YJV5-F1
#
_entry.id   AF-A0A453YJV5-F1
#
_cell.length_a   1.000
_cell.length_b   1.000
_cell.length_c   1.000
_cell.angle_alpha   90.00
_cell.angle_beta   90.00
_cell.angle_gamma   90.00
#
_symmetry.space_group_name_H-M   'P 1'
#
loop_
_entity.id
_entity.type
_entity.pdbx_description
1 polymer ?
#
loop_
_entity_poly.entity_id
_entity_poly.type
_entity_poly.pdbx_seq_one_letter_code
_entity_poly.pdbx_strand_id
1 'polypeptide(L)'
;MLRNKPSMLEKNAPMDNTRTDPIFTQEDREAEARRLAACICARGKTTIQCLRCGNLCFGRKFRPCPSHPKIVFLYDIRACSVCQGTLKHLEELPIDFETYQKLMRVGPARSSP
;
A
#
# COMPACT_ATOMS: atom_id res chain seq x y z
N MET A 1 -45.60 19.78 -62.10
CA MET A 1 -46.32 19.52 -60.84
C MET A 1 -45.33 19.08 -59.77
N LEU A 2 -45.28 19.85 -58.68
CA LEU A 2 -44.88 19.53 -57.30
C LEU A 2 -43.55 18.81 -57.02
N ARG A 3 -42.55 19.61 -56.59
CA ARG A 3 -41.39 19.14 -55.82
C ARG A 3 -41.84 18.84 -54.39
N ASN A 4 -41.80 17.57 -53.98
CA ASN A 4 -42.02 17.19 -52.58
C ASN A 4 -40.74 17.41 -51.77
N LYS A 5 -40.78 18.38 -50.84
CA LYS A 5 -39.81 18.50 -49.74
C LYS A 5 -40.24 17.55 -48.62
N PRO A 6 -39.40 16.65 -48.12
CA PRO A 6 -39.66 15.99 -46.84
C PRO A 6 -39.43 17.00 -45.70
N SER A 7 -40.48 17.26 -44.92
CA SER A 7 -40.44 18.13 -43.74
C SER A 7 -39.62 17.46 -42.63
N MET A 8 -38.63 18.19 -42.13
CA MET A 8 -37.92 17.89 -40.88
C MET A 8 -38.92 17.84 -39.73
N LEU A 9 -39.21 16.64 -39.22
CA LEU A 9 -39.81 16.44 -37.90
C LEU A 9 -38.68 15.96 -36.98
N GLU A 10 -37.96 16.93 -36.42
CA GLU A 10 -37.02 16.71 -35.33
C GLU A 10 -37.80 16.20 -34.12
N LYS A 11 -37.62 14.91 -33.82
CA LYS A 11 -38.14 14.28 -32.60
C LYS A 11 -37.29 14.78 -31.44
N ASN A 12 -37.78 15.76 -30.69
CA ASN A 12 -37.20 16.13 -29.40
C ASN A 12 -37.30 14.91 -28.47
N ALA A 13 -36.18 14.24 -28.23
CA ALA A 13 -36.11 13.16 -27.26
C ALA A 13 -36.33 13.75 -25.85
N PRO A 14 -37.24 13.21 -25.03
CA PRO A 14 -37.33 13.62 -23.64
C PRO A 14 -36.01 13.26 -22.95
N MET A 15 -35.36 14.24 -22.30
CA MET A 15 -34.27 13.93 -21.38
C MET A 15 -34.85 13.16 -20.20
N ASP A 16 -34.64 11.85 -20.21
CA ASP A 16 -34.97 10.98 -19.10
C ASP A 16 -34.03 11.28 -17.93
N ASN A 17 -34.57 11.94 -16.90
CA ASN A 17 -33.84 12.30 -15.68
C ASN A 17 -34.09 11.29 -14.55
N THR A 18 -34.41 10.03 -14.88
CA THR A 18 -34.58 8.94 -13.90
C THR A 18 -33.34 8.06 -13.79
N ARG A 19 -32.16 8.63 -13.51
CA ARG A 19 -31.07 7.83 -12.91
C ARG A 19 -31.30 7.74 -11.41
N THR A 20 -32.22 6.87 -11.01
CA THR A 20 -32.48 6.53 -9.59
C THR A 20 -31.58 5.42 -9.07
N ASP A 21 -30.58 4.99 -9.85
CA ASP A 21 -29.61 4.03 -9.35
C ASP A 21 -28.88 4.63 -8.14
N PRO A 22 -28.90 3.97 -6.98
CA PRO A 22 -28.20 4.47 -5.81
C PRO A 22 -26.72 4.61 -6.15
N ILE A 23 -26.15 5.79 -5.83
CA ILE A 23 -24.75 6.18 -6.07
C ILE A 23 -23.76 5.17 -5.44
N PHE A 24 -24.22 4.34 -4.51
CA PHE A 24 -23.42 3.34 -3.83
C PHE A 24 -24.23 2.03 -3.71
N THR A 25 -23.86 1.03 -4.49
CA THR A 25 -24.51 -0.28 -4.45
C THR A 25 -23.96 -1.14 -3.31
N GLN A 26 -24.64 -2.26 -3.01
CA GLN A 26 -24.13 -3.24 -2.05
C GLN A 26 -22.79 -3.85 -2.53
N GLU A 27 -22.62 -4.04 -3.83
CA GLU A 27 -21.37 -4.51 -4.44
C GLU A 27 -20.22 -3.54 -4.20
N ASP A 28 -20.47 -2.23 -4.33
CA ASP A 28 -19.47 -1.17 -4.04
C ASP A 28 -19.03 -1.20 -2.57
N ARG A 29 -19.97 -1.43 -1.65
CA ARG A 29 -19.67 -1.56 -0.22
C ARG A 29 -18.81 -2.78 0.08
N GLU A 30 -19.11 -3.91 -0.54
CA GLU A 30 -18.33 -5.14 -0.40
C GLU A 30 -16.94 -5.02 -1.04
N ALA A 31 -16.83 -4.34 -2.18
CA ALA A 31 -15.55 -4.01 -2.81
C ALA A 31 -14.70 -3.11 -1.90
N GLU A 32 -15.28 -2.08 -1.29
CA GLU A 32 -14.58 -1.20 -0.34
C GLU A 32 -14.16 -1.95 0.93
N ALA A 33 -15.02 -2.80 1.48
CA ALA A 33 -14.68 -3.63 2.64
C ALA A 33 -13.49 -4.56 2.34
N ARG A 34 -13.47 -5.22 1.17
CA ARG A 34 -12.33 -6.04 0.72
C ARG A 34 -11.06 -5.20 0.57
N ARG A 35 -11.17 -4.00 -0.01
CA ARG A 35 -10.04 -3.07 -0.16
C ARG A 35 -9.49 -2.65 1.20
N LEU A 36 -10.33 -2.35 2.18
CA LEU A 36 -9.91 -1.99 3.54
C LEU A 36 -9.25 -3.18 4.25
N ALA A 37 -9.82 -4.38 4.14
CA ALA A 37 -9.26 -5.59 4.73
C ALA A 37 -7.87 -5.95 4.18
N ALA A 38 -7.59 -5.65 2.91
CA ALA A 38 -6.28 -5.86 2.30
C ALA A 38 -5.22 -4.81 2.70
N CYS A 39 -5.59 -3.76 3.42
CA CYS A 39 -4.71 -2.64 3.72
C CYS A 39 -3.65 -3.00 4.78
N ILE A 40 -2.37 -2.77 4.46
CA ILE A 40 -1.24 -3.03 5.37
C ILE A 40 -0.53 -1.74 5.85
N CYS A 41 -1.17 -0.58 5.65
CA CYS A 41 -0.57 0.72 5.97
C CYS A 41 -0.35 0.91 7.49
N ALA A 42 -1.26 0.38 8.31
CA ALA A 42 -1.20 0.48 9.77
C ALA A 42 -0.33 -0.62 10.43
N ARG A 43 0.50 -1.33 9.66
CA ARG A 43 1.40 -2.36 10.20
C ARG A 43 2.37 -1.76 11.23
N GLY A 44 2.57 -2.49 12.32
CA GLY A 44 3.51 -2.13 13.39
C GLY A 44 4.96 -2.10 12.92
N LYS A 45 5.81 -1.46 13.72
CA LYS A 45 7.27 -1.55 13.58
C LYS A 45 7.73 -2.88 14.18
N THR A 46 8.71 -3.52 13.54
CA THR A 46 9.30 -4.76 14.02
C THR A 46 10.82 -4.68 13.93
N THR A 47 11.49 -5.64 14.55
CA THR A 47 12.91 -5.84 14.35
C THR A 47 13.16 -6.46 12.98
N ILE A 48 14.16 -5.97 12.26
CA ILE A 48 14.57 -6.44 10.95
C ILE A 48 16.02 -6.88 11.02
N GLN A 49 16.30 -8.11 10.60
CA GLN A 49 17.64 -8.66 10.50
C GLN A 49 18.11 -8.65 9.06
N CYS A 50 19.37 -8.25 8.85
CA CYS A 50 20.03 -8.48 7.57
C CYS A 50 20.66 -9.87 7.53
N LEU A 51 20.18 -10.72 6.62
CA LEU A 51 20.70 -12.08 6.41
C LEU A 51 22.12 -12.13 5.82
N ARG A 52 22.63 -10.99 5.32
CA ARG A 52 23.98 -10.91 4.73
C ARG A 52 25.07 -10.59 5.75
N CYS A 53 24.82 -9.65 6.65
CA CYS A 53 25.82 -9.19 7.64
C CYS A 53 25.39 -9.37 9.10
N GLY A 54 24.19 -9.89 9.35
CA GLY A 54 23.66 -10.09 10.70
C GLY A 54 23.18 -8.82 11.40
N ASN A 55 23.34 -7.63 10.82
CA ASN A 55 22.96 -6.38 11.47
C ASN A 55 21.45 -6.33 11.75
N LEU A 56 21.10 -5.96 12.98
CA LEU A 56 19.72 -5.73 13.43
C LEU A 56 19.38 -4.25 13.33
N CYS A 57 18.16 -3.96 12.88
CA CYS A 57 17.59 -2.63 12.87
C CYS A 57 16.12 -2.69 13.26
N PHE A 58 15.57 -1.59 13.78
CA PHE A 58 14.17 -1.53 14.19
C PHE A 58 13.41 -0.56 13.29
N GLY A 59 12.28 -0.98 12.73
CA GLY A 59 11.51 -0.14 11.82
C GLY A 59 10.45 -0.92 11.05
N ARG A 60 10.16 -0.49 9.82
CA ARG A 60 9.23 -1.20 8.94
C ARG A 60 9.96 -1.63 7.68
N LYS A 61 9.84 -2.89 7.32
CA LYS A 61 10.31 -3.36 6.01
C LYS A 61 9.44 -2.72 4.93
N PHE A 62 10.07 -2.25 3.85
CA PHE A 62 9.31 -1.72 2.72
C PHE A 62 8.43 -2.81 2.10
N ARG A 63 7.12 -2.56 2.07
CA ARG A 63 6.11 -3.41 1.43
C ARG A 63 5.04 -2.51 0.79
N PRO A 64 4.77 -2.63 -0.53
CA PRO A 64 3.70 -1.88 -1.17
C PRO A 64 2.34 -2.35 -0.64
N CYS A 65 1.46 -1.40 -0.32
CA CYS A 65 0.11 -1.72 0.12
C CYS A 65 -0.77 -2.03 -1.09
N PRO A 66 -1.48 -3.18 -1.14
CA PRO A 66 -2.35 -3.50 -2.28
C PRO A 66 -3.52 -2.50 -2.41
N SER A 67 -4.01 -1.98 -1.28
CA SER A 67 -5.09 -0.98 -1.24
C SER A 67 -4.61 0.43 -1.56
N HIS A 68 -3.33 0.71 -1.37
CA HIS A 68 -2.74 2.04 -1.52
C HIS A 68 -1.36 1.95 -2.20
N PRO A 69 -1.29 1.54 -3.49
CA PRO A 69 -0.02 1.24 -4.16
C PRO A 69 0.88 2.48 -4.36
N LYS A 70 0.28 3.68 -4.36
CA LYS A 70 1.00 4.95 -4.53
C LYS A 70 1.51 5.54 -3.21
N ILE A 71 1.14 4.97 -2.07
CA ILE A 71 1.60 5.44 -0.77
C ILE A 71 2.96 4.81 -0.47
N VAL A 72 3.94 5.66 -0.20
CA VAL A 72 5.26 5.27 0.29
C VAL A 72 5.49 5.94 1.64
N PHE A 73 6.14 5.23 2.55
CA PHE A 73 6.51 5.79 3.84
C PHE A 73 8.00 6.11 3.86
N LEU A 74 8.35 7.30 4.37
CA LEU A 74 9.73 7.82 4.37
C LEU A 74 10.72 6.89 5.09
N TYR A 75 10.31 6.29 6.20
CA TYR A 75 11.16 5.45 7.06
C TYR A 75 11.04 3.95 6.77
N ASP A 76 10.52 3.57 5.61
CA ASP A 76 10.50 2.16 5.22
C ASP A 76 11.90 1.71 4.79
N ILE A 77 12.39 0.65 5.44
CA ILE A 77 13.73 0.12 5.24
C ILE A 77 13.73 -0.70 3.94
N ARG A 78 14.53 -0.23 2.97
CA ARG A 78 14.69 -0.83 1.63
C ARG A 78 16.02 -1.57 1.45
N ALA A 79 17.01 -1.22 2.26
CA ALA A 79 18.33 -1.81 2.24
C ALA A 79 18.95 -1.81 3.65
N CYS A 80 19.92 -2.69 3.87
CA CYS A 80 20.70 -2.71 5.10
C CYS A 80 21.56 -1.44 5.19
N SER A 81 21.55 -0.75 6.33
CA SER A 81 22.38 0.43 6.56
C SER A 81 23.88 0.13 6.66
N VAL A 82 24.27 -1.13 6.91
CA VAL A 82 25.67 -1.52 7.10
C VAL A 82 26.28 -2.06 5.81
N CYS A 83 25.67 -3.08 5.20
CA CYS A 83 26.24 -3.74 4.02
C CYS A 83 25.54 -3.39 2.70
N GLN A 84 24.58 -2.45 2.74
CA GLN A 84 23.75 -2.05 1.58
C GLN A 84 23.02 -3.20 0.88
N GLY A 85 22.86 -4.35 1.57
CA GLY A 85 22.09 -5.49 1.08
C GLY A 85 20.65 -5.08 0.75
N THR A 86 20.15 -5.55 -0.39
CA THR A 86 18.79 -5.24 -0.87
C THR A 86 17.69 -5.80 0.03
N LEU A 87 16.44 -5.39 -0.22
CA LEU A 87 15.23 -5.85 0.48
C LEU A 87 15.11 -7.38 0.63
N LYS A 88 15.65 -8.15 -0.33
CA LYS A 88 15.62 -9.63 -0.30
C LYS A 88 16.41 -10.22 0.86
N HIS A 89 17.40 -9.48 1.37
CA HIS A 89 18.24 -9.89 2.50
C HIS A 89 17.74 -9.32 3.84
N LEU A 90 16.57 -8.69 3.87
CA LEU A 90 15.98 -8.15 5.09
C LEU A 90 14.83 -9.04 5.54
N GLU A 91 14.89 -9.55 6.74
CA GLU A 91 13.84 -10.41 7.32
C GLU A 91 13.27 -9.76 8.57
N GLU A 92 11.93 -9.82 8.72
CA GLU A 92 11.26 -9.29 9.91
C GLU A 92 11.21 -10.38 10.98
N LEU A 93 11.67 -10.05 12.18
CA LEU A 93 11.63 -10.92 13.33
C LEU A 93 10.46 -10.52 14.24
N PRO A 94 9.81 -11.49 14.92
CA PRO A 94 8.74 -11.23 15.89
C PRO A 94 9.32 -10.73 17.22
N ILE A 95 10.17 -9.71 17.16
CA ILE A 95 10.87 -9.11 18.28
C ILE A 95 10.42 -7.66 18.40
N ASP A 96 9.96 -7.30 19.59
CA ASP A 96 9.48 -5.98 19.94
C ASP A 96 10.63 -4.99 20.19
N PHE A 97 10.29 -3.72 20.39
CA PHE A 97 11.27 -2.67 20.54
C PHE A 97 12.12 -2.83 21.82
N GLU A 98 11.52 -3.29 22.91
CA GLU A 98 12.23 -3.43 24.18
C GLU A 98 13.29 -4.54 24.08
N THR A 99 12.94 -5.69 23.51
CA THR A 99 13.88 -6.78 23.28
C THR A 99 14.98 -6.38 22.29
N TYR A 100 14.64 -5.64 21.22
CA TYR A 100 15.63 -5.08 20.31
C TYR A 100 16.67 -4.21 21.03
N GLN A 101 16.22 -3.30 21.91
CA GLN A 101 17.13 -2.46 22.68
C GLN A 101 18.07 -3.27 23.57
N LYS A 102 17.56 -4.33 24.21
CA LYS A 102 18.38 -5.24 25.03
C LYS A 102 19.46 -5.92 24.19
N LEU A 103 19.11 -6.46 23.02
CA LEU A 103 20.06 -7.11 22.10
C LEU A 103 21.15 -6.14 21.63
N MET A 104 20.82 -4.88 21.38
CA MET A 104 21.80 -3.88 20.94
C MET A 104 22.74 -3.42 22.05
N ARG A 105 22.34 -3.49 23.32
CA ARG A 105 23.20 -3.20 24.48
C ARG A 105 24.20 -4.32 24.77
N VAL A 106 23.92 -5.54 24.31
CA VAL A 106 24.76 -6.74 24.53
C VAL A 106 25.70 -7.02 23.34
N GLY A 107 25.63 -6.22 22.27
CA GLY A 107 26.48 -6.40 21.09
C GLY A 107 27.97 -6.32 21.40
N PRO A 108 28.83 -7.13 20.75
CA PRO A 108 30.27 -7.07 20.96
C PRO A 108 30.75 -5.66 20.64
N ALA A 109 31.65 -5.12 21.48
CA ALA A 109 32.39 -3.90 21.17
C ALA A 109 32.95 -4.07 19.76
N ARG A 110 32.45 -3.28 18.81
CA ARG A 110 32.94 -3.32 17.43
C ARG A 110 34.41 -2.95 17.52
N SER A 111 35.30 -3.94 17.41
CA SER A 111 36.72 -3.70 17.20
C SER A 111 36.81 -2.91 15.91
N SER A 112 37.03 -1.61 16.06
CA SER A 112 37.35 -0.74 14.94
C SER A 112 38.73 -1.17 14.43
N PRO A 113 38.94 -1.24 13.10
CA PRO A 113 40.27 -1.47 12.54
C PRO A 113 41.23 -0.33 12.91
#